data_AF-A3BGZ1-F1
#
_entry.id   AF-A3BGZ1-F1
#
_cell.length_a   1.000
_cell.length_b   1.000
_cell.length_c   1.000
_cell.angle_alpha   90.00
_cell.angle_beta   90.00
_cell.angle_gamma   90.00
#
_symmetry.space_group_name_H-M   'P 1'
#
loop_
_entity.id
_entity.type
_entity.pdbx_description
1 polymer ?
#
loop_
_entity_poly.entity_id
_entity_poly.type
_entity_poly.pdbx_seq_one_letter_code
_entity_poly.pdbx_strand_id
1 'polypeptide(L)' 'MAPPATVTKAKNRCKACRKKVGLLGFPCRCGGMFCGAHACAFDYKAAGREAIARHNPLVVAPKINKI' A
#
# COMPACT_ATOMS: atom_id res chain seq x y z
N MET A 1 26.44 22.84 14.76
CA MET A 1 25.09 22.45 15.22
C MET A 1 24.09 22.97 14.19
N ALA A 2 23.59 22.11 13.29
CA ALA A 2 22.65 22.54 12.25
C ALA A 2 21.27 22.78 12.88
N PRO A 3 20.53 23.85 12.50
CA PRO A 3 19.21 24.14 13.05
C PRO A 3 18.20 23.07 12.61
N PRO A 4 17.23 22.70 13.47
CA PRO A 4 16.22 21.72 13.09
C PRO A 4 15.32 22.32 11.99
N ALA A 5 15.35 21.69 10.81
CA ALA A 5 14.45 22.00 9.72
C ALA A 5 13.00 22.01 10.26
N THR A 6 12.32 23.15 10.11
CA THR A 6 10.91 23.29 10.47
C THR A 6 10.11 22.29 9.66
N VAL A 7 9.74 21.16 10.27
CA VAL A 7 8.81 20.21 9.69
C VAL A 7 7.48 20.94 9.60
N THR A 8 7.20 21.53 8.45
CA THR A 8 5.88 22.05 8.11
C THR A 8 4.91 20.91 8.37
N LYS A 9 4.09 21.02 9.43
CA LYS A 9 3.06 20.03 9.76
C LYS A 9 2.15 19.94 8.54
N ALA A 10 2.42 18.96 7.69
CA ALA A 10 1.60 18.66 6.53
C ALA A 10 0.17 18.56 7.06
N LYS A 11 -0.74 19.35 6.50
CA LYS A 11 -2.15 19.33 6.91
C LYS A 11 -2.70 17.99 6.45
N ASN A 12 -2.51 16.95 7.27
CA ASN A 12 -3.01 15.60 7.02
C ASN A 12 -4.53 15.67 7.01
N ARG A 13 -5.09 15.85 5.82
CA ARG A 13 -6.52 15.83 5.53
C ARG A 13 -6.80 14.69 4.57
N CYS A 14 -7.95 14.06 4.75
CA CYS A 14 -8.39 13.04 3.81
C CYS A 14 -8.66 13.64 2.43
N LYS A 15 -8.14 13.06 1.35
CA LYS A 15 -8.47 13.51 -0.01
C LYS A 15 -9.94 13.29 -0.39
N ALA A 16 -10.61 12.28 0.18
CA ALA A 16 -12.03 12.02 -0.08
C ALA A 16 -12.96 12.85 0.82
N CYS A 17 -12.75 12.80 2.15
CA CYS A 17 -13.66 13.38 3.13
C CYS A 17 -13.25 14.80 3.59
N ARG A 18 -12.08 15.32 3.18
CA ARG A 18 -11.45 16.59 3.60
C ARG A 18 -11.26 16.80 5.11
N LYS A 19 -11.72 15.86 5.94
CA LYS A 19 -11.56 15.83 7.39
C LYS A 19 -10.08 15.79 7.74
N LYS A 20 -9.71 16.48 8.83
CA LYS A 20 -8.36 16.43 9.39
C LYS A 20 -8.13 15.03 9.96
N VAL A 21 -7.20 14.28 9.39
CA VAL A 21 -6.89 12.90 9.77
C VAL A 21 -5.69 12.80 10.71
N GLY A 22 -4.89 13.86 10.83
CA GLY A 22 -3.84 13.95 11.85
C GLY A 22 -2.87 12.76 11.80
N LEU A 23 -2.65 12.11 12.95
CA LEU A 23 -1.86 10.88 13.13
C LEU A 23 -2.59 9.60 12.69
N LEU A 24 -3.93 9.64 12.59
CA LEU A 24 -4.78 8.50 12.28
C LEU A 24 -5.05 8.33 10.79
N GLY A 25 -4.56 9.25 9.96
CA GLY A 25 -4.63 9.08 8.51
C GLY A 25 -3.62 8.06 8.05
N PHE A 26 -4.00 7.27 7.05
CA PHE A 26 -3.08 6.35 6.41
C PHE A 26 -2.83 6.78 4.97
N PRO A 27 -1.58 6.62 4.47
CA PRO A 27 -1.30 6.77 3.06
C PRO A 27 -1.89 5.58 2.29
N CYS A 28 -2.63 5.86 1.23
CA CYS A 28 -3.14 4.85 0.31
C CYS A 28 -2.30 4.79 -0.97
N ARG A 29 -2.24 3.62 -1.61
CA ARG A 29 -1.50 3.38 -2.86
C ARG A 29 -2.00 4.21 -4.04
N CYS A 30 -3.21 4.76 -3.97
CA CYS A 30 -3.71 5.73 -4.94
C CYS A 30 -3.10 7.14 -4.81
N GLY A 31 -2.12 7.35 -3.91
CA GLY A 31 -1.35 8.59 -3.82
C GLY A 31 -1.97 9.67 -2.93
N GLY A 32 -2.76 9.28 -1.92
CA GLY A 32 -3.42 10.22 -1.00
C GLY A 32 -3.40 9.76 0.45
N MET A 33 -3.62 10.71 1.36
CA MET A 33 -3.89 10.44 2.78
C MET A 33 -5.40 10.32 2.96
N PHE A 34 -5.87 9.31 3.68
CA PHE A 34 -7.31 9.07 3.83
C PHE A 34 -7.76 8.82 5.28
N CYS A 35 -9.07 9.01 5.50
CA CYS A 35 -9.78 8.62 6.72
C CYS A 35 -10.23 7.15 6.59
N GLY A 36 -10.58 6.48 7.71
CA GLY A 36 -10.95 5.05 7.73
C GLY A 36 -12.04 4.62 6.72
N ALA A 37 -12.90 5.56 6.29
CA ALA A 37 -13.93 5.35 5.28
C ALA A 37 -13.44 5.75 3.87
N HIS A 38 -12.41 5.08 3.33
CA HIS A 38 -11.93 5.31 1.97
C HIS A 38 -12.18 4.11 1.06
N ALA A 39 -12.97 4.32 0.01
CA ALA A 39 -13.06 3.41 -1.12
C ALA A 39 -11.96 3.78 -2.14
N CYS A 40 -10.91 2.96 -2.21
CA CYS A 40 -9.84 3.13 -3.18
C CYS A 40 -10.21 2.48 -4.51
N ALA A 41 -10.09 3.20 -5.62
CA ALA A 41 -10.29 2.68 -6.98
C ALA A 41 -9.04 1.95 -7.54
N PHE A 42 -8.01 1.72 -6.72
CA PHE A 42 -6.81 1.01 -7.14
C PHE A 42 -7.06 -0.50 -7.19
N ASP A 43 -6.61 -1.17 -8.25
CA ASP A 43 -6.77 -2.61 -8.46
C ASP A 43 -5.84 -3.47 -7.57
N TYR A 44 -6.14 -3.53 -6.27
CA TYR A 44 -5.41 -4.39 -5.32
C TYR A 44 -5.44 -5.87 -5.72
N LYS A 45 -6.49 -6.32 -6.42
CA LYS A 45 -6.58 -7.70 -6.91
C LYS A 45 -5.53 -8.02 -7.97
N ALA A 46 -5.24 -7.08 -8.88
CA ALA A 46 -4.21 -7.28 -9.89
C ALA A 46 -2.81 -7.22 -9.25
N ALA A 47 -2.56 -6.20 -8.44
CA ALA A 47 -1.29 -6.05 -7.71
C ALA A 47 -0.99 -7.24 -6.78
N GLY A 48 -2.02 -7.78 -6.12
CA GLY A 48 -1.89 -8.97 -5.26
C GLY A 48 -1.55 -10.23 -6.06
N ARG A 49 -2.18 -10.44 -7.22
CA ARG A 49 -1.88 -11.59 -8.10
C ARG A 49 -0.44 -11.54 -8.61
N GLU A 50 0.05 -10.38 -9.03
CA GLU A 50 1.44 -10.22 -9.47
C GLU A 50 2.42 -10.51 -8.34
N ALA A 51 2.16 -10.00 -7.13
CA ALA A 51 3.01 -10.24 -5.97
C ALA A 51 3.05 -11.73 -5.59
N ILE A 52 1.91 -12.41 -5.59
CA ILE A 52 1.82 -13.86 -5.31
C ILE A 52 2.56 -14.65 -6.39
N ALA A 53 2.36 -14.30 -7.67
CA ALA A 53 3.03 -14.98 -8.78
C ALA A 53 4.56 -14.87 -8.70
N ARG A 54 5.09 -13.70 -8.30
CA ARG A 54 6.54 -13.53 -8.08
C ARG A 54 7.07 -14.33 -6.91
N HIS A 55 6.26 -14.55 -5.88
CA HIS A 55 6.71 -15.13 -4.62
C HIS A 55 6.43 -16.63 -4.48
N ASN A 56 5.65 -17.21 -5.39
CA ASN A 56 5.36 -18.64 -5.36
C ASN A 56 6.53 -19.41 -6.02
N PRO A 57 7.32 -20.18 -5.26
CA PRO A 57 8.32 -21.05 -5.86
C PRO A 57 7.59 -22.07 -6.73
N LEU A 58 8.06 -22.23 -7.97
CA LEU A 58 7.56 -23.26 -8.86
C LEU A 58 7.90 -24.62 -8.24
N VAL A 59 6.94 -25.22 -7.55
CA VAL A 59 7.03 -26.59 -7.04
C VAL A 59 6.91 -27.53 -8.24
N VAL A 60 8.00 -27.65 -8.99
CA VAL A 60 8.17 -28.68 -10.02
C VAL A 60 8.80 -29.90 -9.36
N ALA A 61 7.96 -30.78 -8.84
CA ALA A 61 8.42 -32.12 -8.49
C ALA A 61 8.87 -32.82 -9.79
N PRO A 62 10.06 -33.46 -9.83
CA PRO A 62 10.46 -34.24 -11.00
C PRO A 62 9.41 -35.33 -11.25
N LYS A 63 8.93 -35.44 -12.50
CA LYS A 63 8.06 -36.55 -12.89
C LYS A 63 8.82 -37.85 -12.64
N ILE A 64 8.31 -38.67 -11.73
CA ILE A 64 8.84 -40.01 -11.47
C ILE A 64 8.76 -40.81 -12.77
N ASN A 65 9.92 -41.25 -13.27
CA ASN A 65 9.97 -42.18 -14.38
C ASN A 65 9.53 -43.55 -13.87
N LYS A 66 8.58 -44.16 -14.57
CA LYS A 66 8.05 -45.47 -14.26
C LYS A 66 9.14 -46.51 -14.55
N ILE A 67 9.44 -47.34 -13.55
CA ILE A 67 10.26 -48.56 -13.66
C ILE A 67 9.50 -49.61 -14.46
#